data_AF-A0A9P7HSA5-F1
#
_entry.id   AF-A0A9P7HSA5-F1
#
_cell.length_a   1.000
_cell.length_b   1.000
_cell.length_c   1.000
_cell.angle_alpha   90.00
_cell.angle_beta   90.00
_cell.angle_gamma   90.00
#
_symmetry.space_group_name_H-M   'P 1'
#
loop_
_entity.id
_entity.type
_entity.pdbx_description
1 polymer ?
#
loop_
_entity_poly.entity_id
_entity_poly.type
_entity_poly.pdbx_seq_one_letter_code
_entity_poly.pdbx_strand_id
1 'polypeptide(L)'
;MPSQPPKQVFLPLEDGSHHEAKEDVFAAPKRIIICCDGTWQSSVSGLKNIPSNVTRLARSIARSGKDKDEKVWQQVVYYDAGIGTGDLGQAEANRQGGAGIGFVGNVIEAYNFIVLNYNIGDEIFCFGFSRGAYTARAVAGLVTDIGIVCPKDLQDFPDLYALYQKNPDGFHFRKSQAYMEWVNGVPSKKEANGGSQIQSQWDSPPHHDAPESSRFVKVVGVFDTVGSLGIPDLPWTRFNLKFLEKAVGIADPGFHNIHLSPYIQHAYHALALDEHRAPFSPSLWHFPTNKDHHPPKPAKDVEQLWSDWERICKNSSATTKQLEDAWGAVADGEMYEHLKGNKSELLQVWFPGVHINIGGGNDDLLTEKKSDLEQIALISFAWMCEQVAPYLQFVEDGSLGELGKSAVQDRYNLLKPLLTNIQNGDEKDYGPGPLSSRIAASLDRTGIKKADVRKIPEETVSGWATGPIVDSFTGAMIAGGSVDRVPGNYTKDDKGREIGDTYEMIHPCVKYRMSKIPSYKPKALRGFERTADEGKGYVWTKGNIKIPEFVIKTGDAFSRHVAEQDRSAGGNARDFLKSIDTVV
;
A
#
# COMPACT_ATOMS: atom_id res chain seq x y z
N MET A 1 -10.18 21.35 28.15
CA MET A 1 -10.42 19.94 28.51
C MET A 1 -11.09 19.30 27.32
N PRO A 2 -10.51 18.26 26.70
CA PRO A 2 -11.16 17.61 25.57
C PRO A 2 -12.37 16.84 26.08
N SER A 3 -13.53 17.12 25.49
CA SER A 3 -14.80 16.45 25.69
C SER A 3 -14.63 14.94 25.53
N GLN A 4 -15.14 14.18 26.52
CA GLN A 4 -15.24 12.73 26.41
C GLN A 4 -15.94 12.34 25.10
N PRO A 5 -15.54 11.24 24.44
CA PRO A 5 -16.25 10.74 23.27
C PRO A 5 -17.71 10.45 23.64
N PRO A 6 -18.68 10.71 22.74
CA PRO A 6 -20.07 10.35 22.99
C PRO A 6 -20.14 8.86 23.29
N LYS A 7 -20.87 8.50 24.37
CA LYS A 7 -21.13 7.11 24.72
C LYS A 7 -21.88 6.47 23.55
N GLN A 8 -21.19 5.71 22.71
CA GLN A 8 -21.83 4.76 21.83
C GLN A 8 -22.54 3.73 22.70
N VAL A 9 -23.87 3.77 22.64
CA VAL A 9 -24.72 2.71 23.17
C VAL A 9 -24.53 1.53 22.22
N PHE A 10 -23.59 0.65 22.52
CA PHE A 10 -23.73 -0.74 22.10
C PHE A 10 -25.12 -1.16 22.60
N LEU A 11 -26.01 -1.57 21.69
CA LEU A 11 -27.28 -2.17 22.11
C LEU A 11 -26.93 -3.25 23.13
N PRO A 12 -27.32 -3.08 24.41
CA PRO A 12 -26.99 -4.09 25.40
C PRO A 12 -27.69 -5.37 24.94
N LEU A 13 -26.90 -6.44 24.78
CA LEU A 13 -27.46 -7.77 24.90
C LEU A 13 -28.16 -7.78 26.27
N GLU A 14 -29.42 -8.20 26.30
CA GLU A 14 -30.25 -8.24 27.49
C GLU A 14 -29.74 -9.29 28.51
N ASP A 15 -28.54 -9.11 29.06
CA ASP A 15 -28.11 -9.80 30.27
C ASP A 15 -27.66 -8.77 31.32
N GLY A 16 -28.49 -8.61 32.36
CA GLY A 16 -28.31 -7.66 33.45
C GLY A 16 -27.16 -7.97 34.39
N SER A 17 -25.96 -8.23 33.89
CA SER A 17 -24.74 -8.33 34.70
C SER A 17 -24.01 -6.98 34.73
N HIS A 18 -24.43 -6.13 35.67
CA HIS A 18 -23.70 -4.93 36.04
C HIS A 18 -22.34 -5.30 36.63
N HIS A 19 -21.30 -5.30 35.81
CA HIS A 19 -19.94 -5.11 36.30
C HIS A 19 -19.70 -3.62 36.49
N GLU A 20 -19.74 -3.16 37.76
CA GLU A 20 -19.12 -1.90 38.16
C GLU A 20 -17.65 -1.95 37.72
N ALA A 21 -17.32 -1.12 36.73
CA ALA A 21 -15.97 -0.94 36.21
C ALA A 21 -15.06 -0.38 37.30
N LYS A 22 -14.47 -1.29 38.10
CA LYS A 22 -13.28 -1.01 38.89
C LYS A 22 -12.14 -0.83 37.91
N GLU A 23 -11.64 0.40 37.80
CA GLU A 23 -10.37 0.79 37.16
C GLU A 23 -9.89 -0.20 36.09
N ASP A 24 -10.50 -0.15 34.90
CA ASP A 24 -10.01 -0.90 33.75
C ASP A 24 -8.55 -0.50 33.55
N VAL A 25 -7.64 -1.45 33.79
CA VAL A 25 -6.27 -1.38 33.29
C VAL A 25 -6.41 -1.38 31.78
N PHE A 26 -6.55 -0.19 31.17
CA PHE A 26 -6.61 -0.05 29.73
C PHE A 26 -5.36 -0.71 29.16
N ALA A 27 -5.51 -1.84 28.49
CA ALA A 27 -4.44 -2.42 27.70
C ALA A 27 -3.90 -1.32 26.79
N ALA A 28 -2.56 -1.19 26.72
CA ALA A 28 -1.95 -0.17 25.87
C ALA A 28 -2.53 -0.27 24.44
N PRO A 29 -2.92 0.85 23.82
CA PRO A 29 -3.54 0.83 22.51
C PRO A 29 -2.58 0.28 21.46
N LYS A 30 -3.13 -0.20 20.36
CA LYS A 30 -2.40 -0.98 19.35
C LYS A 30 -2.24 -0.19 18.07
N ARG A 31 -1.09 -0.38 17.44
CA ARG A 31 -0.82 -0.08 16.04
C ARG A 31 -0.85 -1.40 15.30
N ILE A 32 -1.91 -1.63 14.54
CA ILE A 32 -2.10 -2.82 13.71
C ILE A 32 -1.46 -2.55 12.36
N ILE A 33 -0.41 -3.31 12.03
CA ILE A 33 0.47 -3.03 10.90
C ILE A 33 0.40 -4.19 9.90
N ILE A 34 -0.20 -3.91 8.75
CA ILE A 34 -0.39 -4.86 7.66
C ILE A 34 0.73 -4.68 6.64
N CYS A 35 1.55 -5.72 6.44
CA CYS A 35 2.64 -5.73 5.47
C CYS A 35 2.37 -6.78 4.38
N CYS A 36 2.07 -6.34 3.16
CA CYS A 36 1.76 -7.22 2.02
C CYS A 36 2.88 -7.17 0.97
N ASP A 37 3.61 -8.27 0.78
CA ASP A 37 4.70 -8.33 -0.17
C ASP A 37 4.23 -8.63 -1.62
N GLY A 38 5.11 -8.38 -2.59
CA GLY A 38 4.88 -8.71 -4.00
C GLY A 38 4.91 -10.22 -4.24
N THR A 39 4.17 -10.72 -5.23
CA THR A 39 4.17 -12.18 -5.50
C THR A 39 5.49 -12.66 -6.08
N TRP A 40 5.85 -13.90 -5.73
CA TRP A 40 7.18 -14.51 -5.93
C TRP A 40 8.30 -13.96 -5.02
N GLN A 41 8.03 -12.99 -4.14
CA GLN A 41 8.97 -12.58 -3.09
C GLN A 41 8.83 -13.53 -1.88
N SER A 42 9.41 -14.72 -1.98
CA SER A 42 9.26 -15.70 -0.89
C SER A 42 10.36 -15.58 0.15
N SER A 43 10.11 -14.78 1.20
CA SER A 43 10.85 -14.84 2.47
C SER A 43 10.34 -15.92 3.42
N VAL A 44 9.36 -16.74 2.97
CA VAL A 44 8.71 -17.80 3.75
C VAL A 44 8.95 -19.20 3.17
N SER A 45 9.39 -19.32 1.92
CA SER A 45 9.97 -20.57 1.41
C SER A 45 11.26 -20.81 2.19
N GLY A 46 11.52 -22.03 2.66
CA GLY A 46 12.76 -22.36 3.37
C GLY A 46 14.06 -22.21 2.54
N LEU A 47 14.00 -21.50 1.42
CA LEU A 47 15.08 -21.21 0.50
C LEU A 47 15.70 -19.85 0.82
N LYS A 48 16.99 -19.69 0.53
CA LYS A 48 17.69 -18.41 0.68
C LYS A 48 17.13 -17.40 -0.32
N ASN A 49 16.68 -16.25 0.17
CA ASN A 49 16.17 -15.16 -0.67
C ASN A 49 16.76 -13.80 -0.25
N ILE A 50 16.66 -12.81 -1.14
CA ILE A 50 16.94 -11.41 -0.80
C ILE A 50 15.63 -10.79 -0.31
N PRO A 51 15.57 -10.16 0.88
CA PRO A 51 14.32 -9.60 1.38
C PRO A 51 13.92 -8.35 0.60
N SER A 52 12.63 -8.24 0.30
CA SER A 52 12.03 -6.99 -0.17
C SER A 52 12.07 -5.91 0.92
N ASN A 53 11.74 -4.68 0.56
CA ASN A 53 11.56 -3.57 1.48
C ASN A 53 10.36 -3.75 2.40
N VAL A 54 9.31 -4.47 1.99
CA VAL A 54 8.19 -4.83 2.86
C VAL A 54 8.63 -5.84 3.90
N THR A 55 9.40 -6.86 3.49
CA THR A 55 10.02 -7.82 4.42
C THR A 55 10.96 -7.11 5.40
N ARG A 56 11.83 -6.21 4.91
CA ARG A 56 12.74 -5.41 5.75
C ARG A 56 11.94 -4.61 6.77
N LEU A 57 10.90 -3.90 6.32
CA LEU A 57 10.04 -3.09 7.19
C LEU A 57 9.39 -3.95 8.29
N ALA A 58 8.74 -5.05 7.92
CA ALA A 58 8.07 -5.95 8.86
C ALA A 58 9.02 -6.52 9.93
N ARG A 59 10.28 -6.79 9.55
CA ARG A 59 11.33 -7.29 10.46
C ARG A 59 11.94 -6.21 11.34
N SER A 60 11.91 -4.94 10.91
CA SER A 60 12.49 -3.81 11.66
C SER A 60 11.55 -3.16 12.66
N ILE A 61 10.24 -3.37 12.54
CA ILE A 61 9.24 -2.80 13.47
C ILE A 61 9.39 -3.43 14.87
N ALA A 62 9.59 -2.55 15.87
CA ALA A 62 9.65 -2.94 17.28
C ALA A 62 8.29 -3.48 17.76
N ARG A 63 8.26 -4.27 18.83
CA ARG A 63 6.98 -4.81 19.37
C ARG A 63 6.17 -3.77 20.14
N SER A 64 6.81 -2.71 20.60
CA SER A 64 6.17 -1.55 21.21
C SER A 64 6.89 -0.27 20.78
N GLY A 65 6.20 0.86 20.87
CA GLY A 65 6.74 2.16 20.52
C GLY A 65 6.06 3.25 21.33
N LYS A 66 6.69 4.43 21.38
CA LYS A 66 6.08 5.63 21.95
C LYS A 66 5.73 6.61 20.85
N ASP A 67 4.67 7.38 21.03
CA ASP A 67 4.47 8.59 20.23
C ASP A 67 5.16 9.81 20.86
N LYS A 68 5.01 10.96 20.19
CA LYS A 68 5.55 12.26 20.64
C LYS A 68 5.07 12.70 22.03
N ASP A 69 3.94 12.15 22.50
CA ASP A 69 3.33 12.47 23.78
C ASP A 69 3.71 11.42 24.85
N GLU A 70 4.73 10.60 24.58
CA GLU A 70 5.23 9.49 25.42
C GLU A 70 4.20 8.38 25.67
N LYS A 71 3.08 8.36 24.93
CA LYS A 71 2.07 7.32 25.02
C LYS A 71 2.63 6.03 24.46
N VAL A 72 2.53 4.94 25.22
CA VAL A 72 2.99 3.61 24.80
C VAL A 72 1.95 2.96 23.92
N TRP A 73 2.42 2.42 22.78
CA TRP A 73 1.64 1.68 21.82
C TRP A 73 2.22 0.28 21.65
N GLN A 74 1.37 -0.75 21.66
CA GLN A 74 1.75 -2.05 21.13
C GLN A 74 1.80 -1.98 19.60
N GLN A 75 2.77 -2.63 18.97
CA GLN A 75 2.89 -2.64 17.51
C GLN A 75 2.77 -4.09 17.03
N VAL A 76 1.61 -4.41 16.44
CA VAL A 76 1.23 -5.77 16.04
C VAL A 76 1.38 -5.89 14.53
N VAL A 77 2.32 -6.71 14.08
CA VAL A 77 2.65 -6.88 12.66
C VAL A 77 1.98 -8.13 12.10
N TYR A 78 1.19 -7.94 11.04
CA TYR A 78 0.75 -9.00 10.13
C TYR A 78 1.61 -8.93 8.86
N TYR A 79 2.13 -10.07 8.42
CA TYR A 79 2.95 -10.16 7.22
C TYR A 79 2.38 -11.21 6.26
N ASP A 80 2.08 -10.77 5.04
CA ASP A 80 1.70 -11.61 3.91
C ASP A 80 2.86 -11.65 2.90
N ALA A 81 3.34 -12.85 2.56
CA ALA A 81 4.42 -13.05 1.60
C ALA A 81 3.97 -12.90 0.15
N GLY A 82 2.67 -12.70 -0.09
CA GLY A 82 2.10 -12.56 -1.42
C GLY A 82 1.78 -13.91 -2.09
N ILE A 83 1.02 -13.83 -3.18
CA ILE A 83 0.47 -14.98 -3.91
C ILE A 83 1.58 -15.95 -4.39
N GLY A 84 1.34 -17.26 -4.31
CA GLY A 84 2.22 -18.29 -4.87
C GLY A 84 3.47 -18.63 -4.05
N THR A 85 3.55 -18.20 -2.79
CA THR A 85 4.72 -18.40 -1.91
C THR A 85 4.62 -19.57 -0.94
N GLY A 86 3.46 -20.24 -0.83
CA GLY A 86 3.29 -21.47 -0.05
C GLY A 86 3.79 -22.72 -0.79
N ASP A 87 3.83 -23.88 -0.11
CA ASP A 87 4.13 -25.22 -0.68
C ASP A 87 3.05 -25.67 -1.68
N LEU A 88 2.89 -24.91 -2.75
CA LEU A 88 1.93 -25.14 -3.82
C LEU A 88 2.66 -25.75 -5.01
N GLY A 89 2.06 -26.76 -5.63
CA GLY A 89 2.58 -27.29 -6.89
C GLY A 89 2.66 -26.20 -7.96
N GLN A 90 3.64 -26.27 -8.86
CA GLN A 90 3.92 -25.24 -9.88
C GLN A 90 2.69 -24.81 -10.71
N ALA A 91 1.79 -25.75 -10.99
CA ALA A 91 0.53 -25.48 -11.71
C ALA A 91 -0.44 -24.62 -10.88
N GLU A 92 -0.50 -24.83 -9.56
CA GLU A 92 -1.35 -24.08 -8.65
C GLU A 92 -0.79 -22.68 -8.36
N ALA A 93 0.54 -22.56 -8.21
CA ALA A 93 1.21 -21.27 -8.11
C ALA A 93 0.98 -20.40 -9.36
N ASN A 94 1.05 -21.01 -10.56
CA ASN A 94 0.75 -20.32 -11.83
C ASN A 94 -0.74 -19.95 -11.95
N ARG A 95 -1.65 -20.80 -11.48
CA ARG A 95 -3.10 -20.54 -11.48
C ARG A 95 -3.44 -19.36 -10.57
N GLN A 96 -2.90 -19.34 -9.36
CA GLN A 96 -3.15 -18.26 -8.39
C GLN A 96 -2.49 -16.95 -8.82
N GLY A 97 -1.28 -17.01 -9.40
CA GLY A 97 -0.55 -15.84 -9.90
C GLY A 97 -1.13 -15.21 -11.19
N GLY A 98 -1.97 -15.95 -11.93
CA GLY A 98 -2.53 -15.53 -13.23
C GLY A 98 -4.04 -15.31 -13.29
N ALA A 99 -4.79 -15.62 -12.22
CA ALA A 99 -6.27 -15.54 -12.22
C ALA A 99 -6.88 -14.55 -11.22
N GLY A 100 -6.10 -13.84 -10.39
CA GLY A 100 -6.62 -12.89 -9.40
C GLY A 100 -7.38 -13.51 -8.21
N ILE A 101 -7.63 -14.82 -8.22
CA ILE A 101 -8.29 -15.56 -7.13
C ILE A 101 -7.54 -15.45 -5.81
N GLY A 102 -6.20 -15.56 -5.84
CA GLY A 102 -5.37 -15.44 -4.63
C GLY A 102 -5.33 -14.02 -4.05
N PHE A 103 -5.60 -12.99 -4.86
CA PHE A 103 -5.56 -11.60 -4.40
C PHE A 103 -6.70 -11.28 -3.43
N VAL A 104 -7.93 -11.67 -3.78
CA VAL A 104 -9.11 -11.42 -2.94
C VAL A 104 -8.95 -12.15 -1.60
N GLY A 105 -8.39 -13.37 -1.62
CA GLY A 105 -8.05 -14.11 -0.39
C GLY A 105 -7.16 -13.29 0.55
N ASN A 106 -6.04 -12.76 0.06
CA ASN A 106 -5.10 -11.98 0.89
C ASN A 106 -5.73 -10.69 1.45
N VAL A 107 -6.59 -10.01 0.68
CA VAL A 107 -7.32 -8.81 1.16
C VAL A 107 -8.27 -9.19 2.30
N ILE A 108 -9.04 -10.27 2.13
CA ILE A 108 -9.99 -10.74 3.15
C ILE A 108 -9.25 -11.21 4.41
N GLU A 109 -8.16 -11.94 4.28
CA GLU A 109 -7.36 -12.41 5.43
C GLU A 109 -6.77 -11.25 6.23
N ALA A 110 -6.22 -10.23 5.55
CA ALA A 110 -5.69 -9.04 6.22
C ALA A 110 -6.81 -8.21 6.89
N TYR A 111 -7.97 -8.07 6.24
CA TYR A 111 -9.12 -7.38 6.84
C TYR A 111 -9.67 -8.14 8.06
N ASN A 112 -9.78 -9.47 7.98
CA ASN A 112 -10.16 -10.32 9.11
C ASN A 112 -9.18 -10.17 10.28
N PHE A 113 -7.87 -10.10 9.99
CA PHE A 113 -6.87 -9.84 11.03
C PHE A 113 -7.11 -8.50 11.72
N ILE A 114 -7.43 -7.44 10.98
CA ILE A 114 -7.79 -6.13 11.56
C ILE A 114 -9.02 -6.28 12.46
N VAL A 115 -10.12 -6.85 11.96
CA VAL A 115 -11.38 -6.98 12.71
C VAL A 115 -11.21 -7.74 14.02
N LEU A 116 -10.43 -8.83 14.01
CA LEU A 116 -10.22 -9.67 15.20
C LEU A 116 -9.29 -9.03 16.25
N ASN A 117 -8.50 -8.03 15.88
CA ASN A 117 -7.51 -7.42 16.77
C ASN A 117 -7.83 -5.96 17.14
N TYR A 118 -8.68 -5.27 16.39
CA TYR A 118 -8.94 -3.85 16.58
C TYR A 118 -9.84 -3.56 17.78
N ASN A 119 -9.42 -2.60 18.61
CA ASN A 119 -10.25 -1.91 19.58
C ASN A 119 -10.45 -0.45 19.16
N ILE A 120 -11.56 0.16 19.58
CA ILE A 120 -11.81 1.59 19.34
C ILE A 120 -10.62 2.41 19.86
N GLY A 121 -10.00 3.20 18.96
CA GLY A 121 -8.85 4.05 19.26
C GLY A 121 -7.49 3.44 18.91
N ASP A 122 -7.45 2.20 18.42
CA ASP A 122 -6.26 1.63 17.78
C ASP A 122 -5.98 2.30 16.43
N GLU A 123 -4.73 2.23 15.96
CA GLU A 123 -4.31 2.81 14.67
C GLU A 123 -3.99 1.70 13.66
N ILE A 124 -4.35 1.91 12.39
CA ILE A 124 -4.09 0.95 11.30
C ILE A 124 -3.03 1.50 10.34
N PHE A 125 -2.08 0.66 9.97
CA PHE A 125 -1.01 0.94 9.02
C PHE A 125 -1.01 -0.12 7.94
N CYS A 126 -0.93 0.28 6.67
CA CYS A 126 -0.87 -0.64 5.54
C CYS A 126 0.37 -0.37 4.71
N PHE A 127 1.18 -1.40 4.47
CA PHE A 127 2.38 -1.34 3.67
C PHE A 127 2.35 -2.41 2.59
N GLY A 128 2.87 -2.10 1.40
CA GLY A 128 3.05 -3.15 0.42
C GLY A 128 3.91 -2.78 -0.79
N PHE A 129 4.31 -3.81 -1.54
CA PHE A 129 5.10 -3.69 -2.75
C PHE A 129 4.41 -4.36 -3.94
N SER A 130 4.40 -3.75 -5.12
CA SER A 130 3.87 -4.35 -6.34
C SER A 130 2.38 -4.74 -6.21
N ARG A 131 2.03 -6.01 -6.43
CA ARG A 131 0.70 -6.56 -6.11
C ARG A 131 0.37 -6.49 -4.62
N GLY A 132 1.35 -6.66 -3.73
CA GLY A 132 1.16 -6.43 -2.30
C GLY A 132 0.83 -4.97 -1.98
N ALA A 133 1.35 -4.00 -2.76
CA ALA A 133 0.94 -2.61 -2.64
C ALA A 133 -0.53 -2.43 -3.04
N TYR A 134 -0.98 -3.16 -4.06
CA TYR A 134 -2.39 -3.20 -4.44
C TYR A 134 -3.26 -3.80 -3.32
N THR A 135 -2.84 -4.91 -2.71
CA THR A 135 -3.47 -5.51 -1.52
C THR A 135 -3.54 -4.52 -0.35
N ALA A 136 -2.45 -3.85 0.00
CA ALA A 136 -2.40 -2.88 1.08
C ALA A 136 -3.38 -1.71 0.86
N ARG A 137 -3.46 -1.20 -0.37
CA ARG A 137 -4.45 -0.18 -0.76
C ARG A 137 -5.88 -0.70 -0.69
N ALA A 138 -6.10 -1.95 -1.11
CA ALA A 138 -7.42 -2.58 -1.07
C ALA A 138 -7.94 -2.77 0.36
N VAL A 139 -7.07 -3.25 1.26
CA VAL A 139 -7.37 -3.38 2.69
C VAL A 139 -7.68 -2.02 3.29
N ALA A 140 -6.87 -0.99 3.00
CA ALA A 140 -7.14 0.37 3.44
C ALA A 140 -8.50 0.87 2.95
N GLY A 141 -8.86 0.61 1.69
CA GLY A 141 -10.18 0.93 1.14
C GLY A 141 -11.34 0.28 1.88
N LEU A 142 -11.23 -1.02 2.18
CA LEU A 142 -12.26 -1.70 2.97
C LEU A 142 -12.42 -1.06 4.35
N VAL A 143 -11.31 -0.71 5.01
CA VAL A 143 -11.35 0.00 6.29
C VAL A 143 -12.04 1.36 6.13
N THR A 144 -11.71 2.16 5.12
CA THR A 144 -12.31 3.49 4.96
C THR A 144 -13.79 3.44 4.56
N ASP A 145 -14.15 2.51 3.68
CA ASP A 145 -15.44 2.50 2.99
C ASP A 145 -16.49 1.67 3.75
N ILE A 146 -16.07 0.57 4.40
CA ILE A 146 -16.94 -0.29 5.21
C ILE A 146 -16.82 0.03 6.70
N GLY A 147 -15.63 0.43 7.17
CA GLY A 147 -15.29 0.49 8.60
C GLY A 147 -14.81 -0.87 9.10
N ILE A 148 -14.62 -1.01 10.41
CA ILE A 148 -14.25 -2.28 11.05
C ILE A 148 -15.52 -2.89 11.63
N VAL A 149 -15.99 -3.97 11.00
CA VAL A 149 -17.23 -4.66 11.39
C VAL A 149 -17.11 -5.33 12.76
N CYS A 150 -18.25 -5.63 13.38
CA CYS A 150 -18.28 -6.44 14.59
C CYS A 150 -17.72 -7.85 14.28
N PRO A 151 -16.82 -8.41 15.13
CA PRO A 151 -16.28 -9.76 14.90
C PRO A 151 -17.35 -10.85 14.74
N LYS A 152 -18.54 -10.67 15.32
CA LYS A 152 -19.67 -11.62 15.17
C LYS A 152 -20.26 -11.60 13.75
N ASP A 153 -20.20 -10.46 13.08
CA ASP A 153 -20.79 -10.26 11.75
C ASP A 153 -19.82 -10.70 10.63
N LEU A 154 -18.58 -11.12 10.98
CA LEU A 154 -17.61 -11.67 10.02
C LEU A 154 -18.12 -12.93 9.30
N GLN A 155 -19.06 -13.68 9.91
CA GLN A 155 -19.69 -14.83 9.26
C GLN A 155 -20.36 -14.42 7.93
N ASP A 156 -20.96 -13.23 7.90
CA ASP A 156 -21.74 -12.73 6.77
C ASP A 156 -20.93 -11.71 5.93
N PHE A 157 -19.63 -11.53 6.24
CA PHE A 157 -18.73 -10.68 5.48
C PHE A 157 -18.69 -10.95 3.96
N PRO A 158 -18.78 -12.21 3.46
CA PRO A 158 -18.86 -12.46 2.02
C PRO A 158 -20.03 -11.72 1.34
N ASP A 159 -21.19 -11.62 2.02
CA ASP A 159 -22.36 -10.91 1.49
C ASP A 159 -22.14 -9.40 1.52
N LEU A 160 -21.58 -8.86 2.60
CA LEU A 160 -21.20 -7.44 2.71
C LEU A 160 -20.17 -7.05 1.64
N TYR A 161 -19.17 -7.89 1.42
CA TYR A 161 -18.16 -7.67 0.40
C TYR A 161 -18.78 -7.72 -1.01
N ALA A 162 -19.71 -8.64 -1.27
CA ALA A 162 -20.44 -8.69 -2.54
C ALA A 162 -21.35 -7.45 -2.74
N LEU A 163 -21.93 -6.90 -1.66
CA LEU A 163 -22.65 -5.62 -1.71
C LEU A 163 -21.70 -4.47 -2.04
N TYR A 164 -20.56 -4.40 -1.36
CA TYR A 164 -19.52 -3.40 -1.61
C TYR A 164 -19.03 -3.44 -3.07
N GLN A 165 -18.73 -4.63 -3.61
CA GLN A 165 -18.30 -4.80 -5.00
C GLN A 165 -19.32 -4.36 -6.05
N LYS A 166 -20.62 -4.38 -5.72
CA LYS A 166 -21.69 -3.89 -6.61
C LYS A 166 -21.85 -2.37 -6.58
N ASN A 167 -21.22 -1.69 -5.62
CA ASN A 167 -21.28 -0.24 -5.47
C ASN A 167 -19.98 0.39 -6.01
N PRO A 168 -20.01 1.03 -7.20
CA PRO A 168 -18.81 1.60 -7.80
C PRO A 168 -18.31 2.85 -7.06
N ASP A 169 -19.11 3.41 -6.16
CA ASP A 169 -18.76 4.54 -5.31
C ASP A 169 -18.51 4.05 -3.89
N GLY A 170 -17.27 3.59 -3.64
CA GLY A 170 -16.86 3.09 -2.32
C GLY A 170 -16.96 4.15 -1.22
N PHE A 171 -16.67 5.42 -1.54
CA PHE A 171 -16.70 6.51 -0.57
C PHE A 171 -18.13 6.78 -0.06
N HIS A 172 -19.13 6.70 -0.93
CA HIS A 172 -20.54 6.83 -0.55
C HIS A 172 -21.23 5.49 -0.25
N PHE A 173 -20.49 4.38 -0.15
CA PHE A 173 -21.06 3.06 0.09
C PHE A 173 -21.91 3.01 1.37
N ARG A 174 -21.45 3.65 2.45
CA ARG A 174 -22.21 3.75 3.72
C ARG A 174 -23.57 4.41 3.54
N LYS A 175 -23.72 5.35 2.60
CA LYS A 175 -24.98 6.05 2.29
C LYS A 175 -25.91 5.26 1.39
N SER A 176 -25.43 4.17 0.80
CA SER A 176 -26.22 3.36 -0.13
C SER A 176 -27.39 2.69 0.59
N GLN A 177 -28.49 2.49 -0.14
CA GLN A 177 -29.62 1.70 0.32
C GLN A 177 -29.16 0.29 0.75
N ALA A 178 -28.22 -0.31 0.02
CA ALA A 178 -27.68 -1.63 0.32
C ALA A 178 -27.01 -1.69 1.71
N TYR A 179 -26.20 -0.70 2.08
CA TYR A 179 -25.57 -0.66 3.40
C TYR A 179 -26.58 -0.33 4.51
N MET A 180 -27.54 0.55 4.23
CA MET A 180 -28.63 0.84 5.16
C MET A 180 -29.44 -0.42 5.47
N GLU A 181 -29.83 -1.19 4.45
CA GLU A 181 -30.55 -2.46 4.61
C GLU A 181 -29.70 -3.53 5.31
N TRP A 182 -28.39 -3.56 5.05
CA TRP A 182 -27.46 -4.45 5.75
C TRP A 182 -27.45 -4.22 7.27
N VAL A 183 -27.32 -2.96 7.68
CA VAL A 183 -27.27 -2.58 9.11
C VAL A 183 -28.64 -2.80 9.76
N ASN A 184 -29.73 -2.38 9.11
CA ASN A 184 -31.05 -2.34 9.74
C ASN A 184 -31.91 -3.59 9.52
N GLY A 185 -31.48 -4.49 8.62
CA GLY A 185 -32.22 -5.67 8.21
C GLY A 185 -33.41 -5.35 7.31
N VAL A 186 -33.93 -6.39 6.65
CA VAL A 186 -35.14 -6.34 5.82
C VAL A 186 -36.20 -7.28 6.43
N PRO A 187 -37.27 -6.76 7.04
CA PRO A 187 -38.32 -7.58 7.61
C PRO A 187 -39.07 -8.40 6.54
N SER A 188 -39.39 -9.67 6.83
CA SER A 188 -40.16 -10.50 5.91
C SER A 188 -41.61 -10.03 5.83
N LYS A 189 -42.16 -9.95 4.61
CA LYS A 189 -43.56 -9.53 4.38
C LYS A 189 -44.59 -10.66 4.55
N LYS A 190 -44.19 -11.85 5.00
CA LYS A 190 -45.11 -13.00 5.10
C LYS A 190 -46.01 -12.88 6.34
N GLU A 191 -47.32 -12.87 6.11
CA GLU A 191 -48.33 -12.89 7.18
C GLU A 191 -48.21 -14.16 8.04
N ALA A 192 -48.19 -13.97 9.36
CA ALA A 192 -48.16 -15.05 10.33
C ALA A 192 -49.50 -15.80 10.34
N ASN A 193 -49.58 -16.91 9.61
CA ASN A 193 -50.64 -17.89 9.81
C ASN A 193 -50.40 -18.65 11.13
N GLY A 194 -50.97 -18.13 12.21
CA GLY A 194 -51.32 -18.91 13.41
C GLY A 194 -50.19 -19.30 14.37
N GLY A 195 -50.12 -18.58 15.49
CA GLY A 195 -49.90 -19.14 16.83
C GLY A 195 -48.72 -20.10 17.07
N SER A 196 -47.51 -19.58 17.17
CA SER A 196 -46.52 -19.89 18.24
C SER A 196 -45.34 -18.91 18.09
N GLN A 197 -44.57 -18.68 19.16
CA GLN A 197 -43.54 -17.65 19.28
C GLN A 197 -42.79 -17.35 17.97
N ILE A 198 -43.04 -16.17 17.42
CA ILE A 198 -42.42 -15.70 16.18
C ILE A 198 -40.96 -15.37 16.52
N GLN A 199 -40.04 -16.27 16.20
CA GLN A 199 -38.67 -15.89 15.86
C GLN A 199 -38.80 -14.83 14.75
N SER A 200 -38.25 -13.64 14.97
CA SER A 200 -38.36 -12.53 14.02
C SER A 200 -38.03 -13.01 12.60
N GLN A 201 -39.03 -13.03 11.71
CA GLN A 201 -38.84 -13.47 10.33
C GLN A 201 -38.23 -12.32 9.54
N TRP A 202 -36.93 -12.40 9.30
CA TRP A 202 -36.19 -11.47 8.46
C TRP A 202 -35.96 -12.11 7.09
N ASP A 203 -36.17 -11.34 6.02
CA ASP A 203 -35.64 -11.72 4.70
C ASP A 203 -34.11 -11.51 4.68
N SER A 204 -33.62 -10.53 5.45
CA SER A 204 -32.21 -10.33 5.78
C SER A 204 -32.08 -9.78 7.22
N PRO A 205 -31.34 -10.43 8.12
CA PRO A 205 -31.21 -9.98 9.51
C PRO A 205 -30.36 -8.70 9.62
N PRO A 206 -30.57 -7.86 10.66
CA PRO A 206 -29.76 -6.68 10.91
C PRO A 206 -28.34 -7.04 11.38
N HIS A 207 -27.38 -6.15 11.12
CA HIS A 207 -25.98 -6.24 11.53
C HIS A 207 -25.53 -4.97 12.27
N HIS A 208 -24.36 -5.02 12.90
CA HIS A 208 -23.81 -3.86 13.59
C HIS A 208 -23.24 -2.85 12.58
N ASP A 209 -23.62 -1.58 12.70
CA ASP A 209 -22.93 -0.50 11.98
C ASP A 209 -21.50 -0.37 12.50
N ALA A 210 -20.55 -0.19 11.59
CA ALA A 210 -19.16 0.05 11.95
C ALA A 210 -19.02 1.49 12.46
N PRO A 211 -18.42 1.72 13.65
CA PRO A 211 -18.19 3.06 14.17
C PRO A 211 -17.44 3.94 13.17
N GLU A 212 -17.86 5.20 12.98
CA GLU A 212 -17.19 6.10 12.05
C GLU A 212 -15.70 6.30 12.39
N SER A 213 -15.37 6.29 13.68
CA SER A 213 -13.99 6.37 14.17
C SER A 213 -13.12 5.17 13.75
N SER A 214 -13.70 4.05 13.34
CA SER A 214 -12.96 2.86 12.89
C SER A 214 -12.48 2.94 11.44
N ARG A 215 -12.92 3.95 10.68
CA ARG A 215 -12.64 4.10 9.26
C ARG A 215 -11.26 4.69 8.96
N PHE A 216 -10.54 5.17 9.97
CA PHE A 216 -9.26 5.83 9.78
C PHE A 216 -8.12 4.84 9.54
N VAL A 217 -7.31 5.15 8.53
CA VAL A 217 -6.01 4.50 8.30
C VAL A 217 -4.92 5.53 8.53
N LYS A 218 -4.02 5.24 9.47
CA LYS A 218 -2.95 6.14 9.89
C LYS A 218 -1.94 6.36 8.77
N VAL A 219 -1.43 5.27 8.20
CA VAL A 219 -0.45 5.32 7.09
C VAL A 219 -0.79 4.28 6.05
N VAL A 220 -0.72 4.67 4.78
CA VAL A 220 -0.58 3.75 3.64
C VAL A 220 0.77 4.01 2.96
N GLY A 221 1.73 3.11 3.14
CA GLY A 221 3.08 3.22 2.58
C GLY A 221 3.36 2.16 1.52
N VAL A 222 3.46 2.55 0.25
CA VAL A 222 3.57 1.61 -0.86
C VAL A 222 4.85 1.79 -1.69
N PHE A 223 5.39 0.67 -2.15
CA PHE A 223 6.46 0.60 -3.14
C PHE A 223 5.86 0.18 -4.48
N ASP A 224 6.01 1.06 -5.46
CA ASP A 224 5.74 0.87 -6.88
C ASP A 224 4.46 0.10 -7.21
N THR A 225 3.30 0.58 -6.75
CA THR A 225 2.00 0.02 -7.13
C THR A 225 1.82 0.00 -8.65
N VAL A 226 1.49 -1.17 -9.20
CA VAL A 226 1.24 -1.37 -10.63
C VAL A 226 -0.24 -1.63 -10.90
N GLY A 227 -0.74 -1.05 -11.99
CA GLY A 227 -2.11 -1.25 -12.48
C GLY A 227 -2.19 -2.51 -13.34
N SER A 228 -3.29 -3.24 -13.22
CA SER A 228 -3.44 -4.66 -13.61
C SER A 228 -2.76 -5.61 -12.61
N LEU A 229 -3.36 -6.77 -12.39
CA LEU A 229 -2.84 -7.89 -11.59
C LEU A 229 -1.48 -8.46 -12.09
N GLY A 230 -0.67 -7.68 -12.82
CA GLY A 230 0.50 -8.14 -13.57
C GLY A 230 0.11 -9.10 -14.70
N ILE A 231 -1.18 -9.16 -15.05
CA ILE A 231 -1.73 -10.05 -16.07
C ILE A 231 -1.75 -9.25 -17.38
N PRO A 232 -1.04 -9.68 -18.44
CA PRO A 232 -1.09 -9.02 -19.74
C PRO A 232 -2.53 -8.88 -20.23
N ASP A 233 -2.89 -7.72 -20.76
CA ASP A 233 -4.22 -7.45 -21.33
C ASP A 233 -4.36 -8.11 -22.72
N LEU A 234 -4.37 -9.44 -22.71
CA LEU A 234 -4.47 -10.29 -23.89
C LEU A 234 -5.92 -10.80 -24.03
N PRO A 235 -6.40 -11.08 -25.26
CA PRO A 235 -7.78 -11.52 -25.47
C PRO A 235 -8.20 -12.73 -24.62
N TRP A 236 -7.26 -13.64 -24.31
CA TRP A 236 -7.52 -14.83 -23.49
C TRP A 236 -7.55 -14.56 -21.97
N THR A 237 -6.89 -13.51 -21.46
CA THR A 237 -6.92 -13.16 -20.03
C THR A 237 -8.22 -12.46 -19.67
N ARG A 238 -8.76 -11.62 -20.58
CA ARG A 238 -10.12 -11.06 -20.50
C ARG A 238 -11.20 -12.15 -20.51
N PHE A 239 -10.97 -13.25 -21.21
CA PHE A 239 -11.89 -14.39 -21.27
C PHE A 239 -11.95 -15.14 -19.93
N ASN A 240 -10.80 -15.33 -19.28
CA ASN A 240 -10.72 -15.96 -17.95
C ASN A 240 -11.29 -15.07 -16.84
N LEU A 241 -11.11 -13.75 -16.89
CA LEU A 241 -11.72 -12.80 -15.94
C LEU A 241 -13.25 -12.85 -15.97
N LYS A 242 -13.87 -12.91 -17.17
CA LYS A 242 -15.33 -13.09 -17.33
C LYS A 242 -15.83 -14.46 -16.87
N PHE A 243 -15.01 -15.50 -17.00
CA PHE A 243 -15.35 -16.83 -16.48
C PHE A 243 -15.27 -16.87 -14.95
N LEU A 244 -14.32 -16.15 -14.36
CA LEU A 244 -14.16 -15.98 -12.92
C LEU A 244 -15.34 -15.20 -12.32
N GLU A 245 -15.70 -14.07 -12.93
CA GLU A 245 -16.89 -13.28 -12.60
C GLU A 245 -18.15 -14.15 -12.57
N LYS A 246 -18.29 -15.07 -13.52
CA LYS A 246 -19.46 -15.96 -13.64
C LYS A 246 -19.42 -17.19 -12.72
N ALA A 247 -18.24 -17.63 -12.28
CA ALA A 247 -18.07 -18.84 -11.47
C ALA A 247 -17.93 -18.57 -9.96
N VAL A 248 -17.39 -17.41 -9.57
CA VAL A 248 -17.18 -17.01 -8.17
C VAL A 248 -17.82 -15.67 -7.81
N GLY A 249 -18.53 -15.01 -8.74
CA GLY A 249 -19.27 -13.76 -8.47
C GLY A 249 -18.39 -12.52 -8.28
N ILE A 250 -17.07 -12.63 -8.52
CA ILE A 250 -16.11 -11.54 -8.35
C ILE A 250 -16.10 -10.73 -9.66
N ALA A 251 -16.90 -9.66 -9.71
CA ALA A 251 -16.73 -8.61 -10.72
C ALA A 251 -15.33 -8.00 -10.57
N ASP A 252 -14.76 -7.53 -11.70
CA ASP A 252 -13.42 -6.96 -11.85
C ASP A 252 -12.80 -6.50 -10.52
N PRO A 253 -11.72 -7.15 -10.02
CA PRO A 253 -11.09 -6.77 -8.75
C PRO A 253 -10.45 -5.38 -8.80
N GLY A 254 -10.53 -4.70 -9.97
CA GLY A 254 -10.28 -3.29 -10.19
C GLY A 254 -10.90 -2.41 -9.12
N PHE A 255 -10.16 -2.28 -8.03
CA PHE A 255 -10.41 -1.39 -6.91
C PHE A 255 -10.99 -0.07 -7.40
N HIS A 256 -12.23 0.19 -7.00
CA HIS A 256 -13.04 1.30 -7.49
C HIS A 256 -12.54 2.68 -7.03
N ASN A 257 -11.43 2.77 -6.29
CA ASN A 257 -10.95 4.01 -5.72
C ASN A 257 -9.45 4.28 -6.00
N ILE A 258 -9.16 4.91 -7.13
CA ILE A 258 -7.82 5.47 -7.42
C ILE A 258 -7.57 6.80 -6.70
N HIS A 259 -8.57 7.32 -5.98
CA HIS A 259 -8.48 8.55 -5.22
C HIS A 259 -8.04 8.26 -3.79
N LEU A 260 -7.33 9.21 -3.20
CA LEU A 260 -6.96 9.15 -1.80
C LEU A 260 -8.19 9.42 -0.93
N SER A 261 -8.65 8.41 -0.18
CA SER A 261 -9.73 8.58 0.80
C SER A 261 -9.33 9.60 1.87
N PRO A 262 -10.22 10.53 2.27
CA PRO A 262 -9.95 11.51 3.33
C PRO A 262 -9.76 10.87 4.71
N TYR A 263 -10.09 9.57 4.86
CA TYR A 263 -9.83 8.78 6.06
C TYR A 263 -8.39 8.26 6.14
N ILE A 264 -7.63 8.33 5.05
CA ILE A 264 -6.19 8.02 5.05
C ILE A 264 -5.44 9.28 5.46
N GLN A 265 -4.75 9.24 6.59
CA GLN A 265 -4.05 10.41 7.13
C GLN A 265 -2.74 10.69 6.40
N HIS A 266 -1.94 9.65 6.12
CA HIS A 266 -0.67 9.78 5.42
C HIS A 266 -0.52 8.71 4.34
N ALA A 267 -0.34 9.13 3.09
CA ALA A 267 -0.10 8.25 1.95
C ALA A 267 1.30 8.51 1.34
N TYR A 268 2.15 7.49 1.39
CA TYR A 268 3.52 7.54 0.90
C TYR A 268 3.71 6.52 -0.22
N HIS A 269 4.19 6.95 -1.39
CA HIS A 269 4.42 6.06 -2.53
C HIS A 269 5.81 6.25 -3.15
N ALA A 270 6.66 5.22 -3.08
CA ALA A 270 7.92 5.19 -3.84
C ALA A 270 7.67 4.63 -5.25
N LEU A 271 8.15 5.31 -6.29
CA LEU A 271 7.88 4.97 -7.70
C LEU A 271 9.17 4.73 -8.49
N ALA A 272 9.15 3.75 -9.39
CA ALA A 272 10.26 3.45 -10.30
C ALA A 272 10.24 4.38 -11.53
N LEU A 273 11.32 5.11 -11.78
CA LEU A 273 11.41 6.06 -12.89
C LEU A 273 11.71 5.39 -14.24
N ASP A 274 12.50 4.31 -14.25
CA ASP A 274 13.01 3.67 -15.47
C ASP A 274 12.19 2.43 -15.90
N GLU A 275 11.12 2.11 -15.16
CA GLU A 275 10.19 1.05 -15.53
C GLU A 275 9.42 1.43 -16.80
N HIS A 276 9.32 0.50 -17.73
CA HIS A 276 8.74 0.73 -19.05
C HIS A 276 7.98 -0.47 -19.61
N ARG A 277 7.80 -1.53 -18.81
CA ARG A 277 6.98 -2.68 -19.17
C ARG A 277 5.52 -2.27 -19.03
N ALA A 278 4.73 -2.38 -20.09
CA ALA A 278 3.34 -1.92 -20.05
C ALA A 278 2.49 -2.58 -18.92
N PRO A 279 2.66 -3.88 -18.59
CA PRO A 279 1.98 -4.49 -17.43
C PRO A 279 2.41 -3.93 -16.06
N PHE A 280 3.48 -3.15 -16.00
CA PHE A 280 3.99 -2.47 -14.81
C PHE A 280 3.76 -0.96 -14.87
N SER A 281 2.71 -0.54 -15.58
CA SER A 281 2.25 0.85 -15.58
C SER A 281 1.90 1.27 -14.15
N PRO A 282 2.37 2.44 -13.67
CA PRO A 282 2.21 2.83 -12.28
C PRO A 282 0.77 3.24 -12.00
N SER A 283 0.27 2.86 -10.83
CA SER A 283 -1.03 3.32 -10.32
C SER A 283 -0.81 4.38 -9.25
N LEU A 284 -0.72 5.65 -9.65
CA LEU A 284 -0.56 6.76 -8.72
C LEU A 284 -1.84 6.99 -7.90
N TRP A 285 -1.67 7.61 -6.73
CA TRP A 285 -2.75 8.25 -6.02
C TRP A 285 -3.13 9.58 -6.67
N HIS A 286 -4.42 9.89 -6.61
CA HIS A 286 -4.93 11.20 -6.97
C HIS A 286 -5.56 11.83 -5.74
N PHE A 287 -5.10 13.02 -5.39
CA PHE A 287 -5.77 13.81 -4.38
C PHE A 287 -7.15 14.21 -4.91
N PRO A 288 -8.24 13.99 -4.16
CA PRO A 288 -9.58 14.29 -4.65
C PRO A 288 -9.71 15.79 -4.99
N THR A 289 -10.10 16.10 -6.23
CA THR A 289 -10.37 17.48 -6.67
C THR A 289 -11.73 18.00 -6.24
N ASN A 290 -12.61 17.10 -5.79
CA ASN A 290 -14.02 17.39 -5.63
C ASN A 290 -14.42 17.53 -4.15
N LYS A 291 -15.32 18.49 -3.86
CA LYS A 291 -15.88 18.75 -2.53
C LYS A 291 -16.66 17.56 -1.96
N ASP A 292 -17.06 16.62 -2.82
CA ASP A 292 -17.87 15.45 -2.46
C ASP A 292 -17.19 14.52 -1.43
N HIS A 293 -15.86 14.61 -1.25
CA HIS A 293 -15.12 13.81 -0.26
C HIS A 293 -15.06 14.45 1.14
N HIS A 294 -15.64 15.64 1.32
CA HIS A 294 -15.85 16.22 2.66
C HIS A 294 -17.32 16.64 2.76
N PRO A 295 -18.12 16.00 3.61
CA PRO A 295 -19.53 16.35 3.70
C PRO A 295 -19.70 17.80 4.14
N PRO A 296 -20.75 18.49 3.66
CA PRO A 296 -21.05 19.82 4.14
C PRO A 296 -21.34 19.77 5.65
N LYS A 297 -21.07 20.90 6.34
CA LYS A 297 -21.42 21.02 7.77
C LYS A 297 -22.92 20.73 7.94
N PRO A 298 -23.31 19.76 8.78
CA PRO A 298 -24.71 19.41 8.96
C PRO A 298 -25.45 20.56 9.65
N ALA A 299 -26.73 20.72 9.30
CA ALA A 299 -27.61 21.72 9.90
C ALA A 299 -27.99 21.40 11.36
N LYS A 300 -27.91 20.12 11.73
CA LYS A 300 -28.20 19.55 13.04
C LYS A 300 -26.95 18.89 13.59
N ASP A 301 -26.85 18.77 14.91
CA ASP A 301 -25.82 17.93 15.51
C ASP A 301 -26.13 16.43 15.27
N VAL A 302 -25.10 15.59 15.45
CA VAL A 302 -25.20 14.14 15.19
C VAL A 302 -26.23 13.46 16.07
N GLU A 303 -26.41 13.90 17.32
CA GLU A 303 -27.39 13.32 18.26
C GLU A 303 -28.83 13.58 17.79
N GLN A 304 -29.11 14.77 17.27
CA GLN A 304 -30.38 15.12 16.66
C GLN A 304 -30.64 14.34 15.37
N LEU A 305 -29.62 14.12 14.55
CA LEU A 305 -29.73 13.32 13.32
C LEU A 305 -30.10 11.87 13.63
N TRP A 306 -29.46 11.26 14.63
CA TRP A 306 -29.83 9.92 15.12
C TRP A 306 -31.25 9.89 15.69
N SER A 307 -31.65 10.91 16.46
CA SER A 307 -33.01 11.02 16.98
C SER A 307 -34.07 11.10 15.86
N ASP A 308 -33.77 11.84 14.78
CA ASP A 308 -34.63 11.92 13.61
C ASP A 308 -34.73 10.58 12.87
N TRP A 309 -33.59 9.91 12.68
CA TRP A 309 -33.52 8.57 12.09
C TRP A 309 -34.40 7.58 12.85
N GLU A 310 -34.22 7.46 14.17
CA GLU A 310 -35.03 6.57 15.01
C GLU A 310 -36.53 6.86 14.91
N ARG A 311 -36.91 8.14 14.87
CA ARG A 311 -38.31 8.55 14.74
C ARG A 311 -38.89 8.13 13.39
N ILE A 312 -38.12 8.24 12.32
CA ILE A 312 -38.55 7.86 10.96
C ILE A 312 -38.66 6.33 10.85
N CYS A 313 -37.70 5.57 11.41
CA CYS A 313 -37.75 4.11 11.43
C CYS A 313 -38.95 3.56 12.21
N LYS A 314 -39.38 4.25 13.28
CA LYS A 314 -40.59 3.89 14.04
C LYS A 314 -41.90 4.23 13.31
N ASN A 315 -41.86 5.01 12.24
CA ASN A 315 -43.05 5.37 11.46
C ASN A 315 -43.34 4.34 10.37
N SER A 316 -44.39 3.53 10.57
CA SER A 316 -44.82 2.49 9.61
C SER A 316 -45.28 3.03 8.24
N SER A 317 -45.52 4.34 8.12
CA SER A 317 -45.87 5.00 6.85
C SER A 317 -44.69 5.72 6.19
N ALA A 318 -43.47 5.60 6.74
CA ALA A 318 -42.29 6.19 6.13
C ALA A 318 -42.00 5.56 4.76
N THR A 319 -41.73 6.41 3.77
CA THR A 319 -41.31 5.97 2.44
C THR A 319 -39.83 5.57 2.45
N THR A 320 -39.41 4.70 1.53
CA THR A 320 -37.99 4.33 1.36
C THR A 320 -37.09 5.54 1.22
N LYS A 321 -37.51 6.55 0.44
CA LYS A 321 -36.76 7.78 0.26
C LYS A 321 -36.57 8.56 1.58
N GLN A 322 -37.57 8.60 2.46
CA GLN A 322 -37.44 9.26 3.76
C GLN A 322 -36.44 8.56 4.67
N LEU A 323 -36.34 7.22 4.58
CA LEU A 323 -35.32 6.45 5.29
C LEU A 323 -33.94 6.75 4.70
N GLU A 324 -33.79 6.65 3.39
CA GLU A 324 -32.52 6.95 2.69
C GLU A 324 -32.01 8.37 2.98
N ASP A 325 -32.89 9.38 2.91
CA ASP A 325 -32.54 10.78 3.18
C ASP A 325 -32.09 10.97 4.65
N ALA A 326 -32.77 10.31 5.60
CA ALA A 326 -32.44 10.39 7.02
C ALA A 326 -31.14 9.66 7.36
N TRP A 327 -30.94 8.46 6.82
CA TRP A 327 -29.70 7.69 6.96
C TRP A 327 -28.51 8.43 6.34
N GLY A 328 -28.69 8.96 5.13
CA GLY A 328 -27.68 9.78 4.46
C GLY A 328 -27.27 11.00 5.28
N ALA A 329 -28.23 11.64 5.96
CA ALA A 329 -27.94 12.77 6.85
C ALA A 329 -27.15 12.34 8.10
N VAL A 330 -27.45 11.19 8.70
CA VAL A 330 -26.66 10.61 9.81
C VAL A 330 -25.23 10.33 9.36
N ALA A 331 -25.07 9.62 8.24
CA ALA A 331 -23.76 9.28 7.70
C ALA A 331 -22.93 10.55 7.38
N ASP A 332 -23.52 11.55 6.71
CA ASP A 332 -22.85 12.82 6.41
C ASP A 332 -22.48 13.60 7.69
N GLY A 333 -23.35 13.59 8.71
CA GLY A 333 -23.10 14.25 9.98
C GLY A 333 -21.94 13.64 10.75
N GLU A 334 -21.87 12.31 10.83
CA GLU A 334 -20.78 11.60 11.50
C GLU A 334 -19.46 11.74 10.76
N MET A 335 -19.50 11.60 9.43
CA MET A 335 -18.34 11.82 8.56
C MET A 335 -17.82 13.25 8.70
N TYR A 336 -18.70 14.27 8.76
CA TYR A 336 -18.30 15.65 9.01
C TYR A 336 -17.58 15.80 10.35
N GLU A 337 -18.16 15.25 11.41
CA GLU A 337 -17.60 15.38 12.77
C GLU A 337 -16.25 14.70 12.93
N HIS A 338 -15.99 13.61 12.21
CA HIS A 338 -14.71 12.90 12.26
C HIS A 338 -13.66 13.46 11.30
N LEU A 339 -14.07 13.91 10.10
CA LEU A 339 -13.16 14.48 9.12
C LEU A 339 -12.89 15.97 9.34
N LYS A 340 -13.66 16.69 10.19
CA LYS A 340 -13.41 18.11 10.43
C LYS A 340 -12.00 18.32 10.97
N GLY A 341 -11.20 19.07 10.22
CA GLY A 341 -9.80 19.36 10.57
C GLY A 341 -8.82 18.23 10.25
N ASN A 342 -9.28 17.05 9.81
CA ASN A 342 -8.40 16.04 9.26
C ASN A 342 -7.86 16.50 7.90
N LYS A 343 -6.57 16.30 7.66
CA LYS A 343 -5.92 16.61 6.39
C LYS A 343 -5.08 15.43 5.97
N SER A 344 -5.45 14.80 4.87
CA SER A 344 -4.65 13.76 4.24
C SER A 344 -3.37 14.37 3.65
N GLU A 345 -2.24 13.74 3.96
CA GLU A 345 -0.95 14.03 3.36
C GLU A 345 -0.68 13.03 2.24
N LEU A 346 -0.33 13.52 1.05
CA LEU A 346 0.05 12.69 -0.08
C LEU A 346 1.46 13.04 -0.53
N LEU A 347 2.34 12.04 -0.59
CA LEU A 347 3.70 12.19 -1.10
C LEU A 347 4.05 10.99 -2.00
N GLN A 348 4.33 11.27 -3.27
CA GLN A 348 4.72 10.26 -4.27
C GLN A 348 6.08 10.61 -4.84
N VAL A 349 7.09 9.76 -4.65
CA VAL A 349 8.50 10.07 -4.95
C VAL A 349 9.07 9.12 -6.00
N TRP A 350 9.59 9.68 -7.09
CA TRP A 350 10.26 8.94 -8.15
C TRP A 350 11.74 8.68 -7.84
N PHE A 351 12.15 7.42 -7.92
CA PHE A 351 13.52 6.95 -7.72
C PHE A 351 14.05 6.34 -9.04
N PRO A 352 15.37 6.35 -9.30
CA PRO A 352 15.91 5.68 -10.48
C PRO A 352 15.70 4.17 -10.37
N GLY A 353 15.80 3.44 -11.48
CA GLY A 353 15.63 2.00 -11.53
C GLY A 353 14.24 1.56 -12.01
N VAL A 354 14.13 0.25 -12.21
CA VAL A 354 12.90 -0.44 -12.59
C VAL A 354 12.19 -0.96 -11.34
N HIS A 355 11.01 -1.58 -11.50
CA HIS A 355 10.14 -2.01 -10.42
C HIS A 355 10.84 -2.66 -9.20
N ILE A 356 11.73 -3.62 -9.45
CA ILE A 356 12.42 -4.36 -8.38
C ILE A 356 13.47 -3.52 -7.64
N ASN A 357 14.04 -2.49 -8.28
CA ASN A 357 14.97 -1.59 -7.61
C ASN A 357 14.29 -0.74 -6.54
N ILE A 358 12.96 -0.60 -6.57
CA ILE A 358 12.20 0.22 -5.61
C ILE A 358 11.65 -0.63 -4.48
N GLY A 359 11.12 -1.82 -4.81
CA GLY A 359 10.61 -2.75 -3.81
C GLY A 359 11.65 -3.64 -3.17
N GLY A 360 12.83 -3.80 -3.78
CA GLY A 360 13.86 -4.73 -3.31
C GLY A 360 13.49 -6.19 -3.52
N GLY A 361 14.44 -7.07 -3.17
CA GLY A 361 14.27 -8.52 -3.31
C GLY A 361 14.67 -9.03 -4.69
N ASN A 362 15.71 -8.44 -5.29
CA ASN A 362 16.18 -8.81 -6.60
C ASN A 362 16.99 -10.12 -6.57
N ASP A 363 16.34 -11.24 -6.92
CA ASP A 363 16.99 -12.55 -7.05
C ASP A 363 17.80 -12.72 -8.35
N ASP A 364 17.77 -11.76 -9.29
CA ASP A 364 18.64 -11.75 -10.48
C ASP A 364 20.12 -11.73 -10.08
N LEU A 365 20.47 -11.31 -8.86
CA LEU A 365 21.82 -11.50 -8.33
C LEU A 365 22.18 -12.99 -8.19
N LEU A 366 21.23 -13.81 -7.76
CA LEU A 366 21.41 -15.23 -7.49
C LEU A 366 21.31 -16.06 -8.77
N THR A 367 20.41 -15.70 -9.68
CA THR A 367 20.08 -16.49 -10.88
C THR A 367 20.88 -16.07 -12.10
N GLU A 368 21.00 -14.76 -12.35
CA GLU A 368 21.62 -14.19 -13.55
C GLU A 368 22.91 -13.43 -13.26
N LYS A 369 23.22 -13.21 -11.98
CA LYS A 369 24.36 -12.46 -11.46
C LYS A 369 24.40 -11.01 -11.99
N LYS A 370 23.21 -10.40 -12.08
CA LYS A 370 22.98 -9.02 -12.56
C LYS A 370 22.16 -8.26 -11.51
N SER A 371 22.71 -7.24 -10.85
CA SER A 371 21.94 -6.43 -9.89
C SER A 371 22.68 -5.14 -9.51
N ASP A 372 21.93 -4.15 -9.03
CA ASP A 372 22.49 -2.97 -8.34
C ASP A 372 22.88 -3.26 -6.88
N LEU A 373 22.86 -4.53 -6.46
CA LEU A 373 23.18 -4.98 -5.11
C LEU A 373 22.30 -4.29 -4.05
N GLU A 374 21.02 -4.12 -4.36
CA GLU A 374 20.02 -3.49 -3.49
C GLU A 374 20.39 -2.05 -3.07
N GLN A 375 21.21 -1.35 -3.88
CA GLN A 375 21.56 0.04 -3.63
C GLN A 375 20.33 0.94 -3.65
N ILE A 376 19.57 0.90 -4.74
CA ILE A 376 18.41 1.76 -4.94
C ILE A 376 17.29 1.35 -3.98
N ALA A 377 17.11 0.04 -3.77
CA ALA A 377 16.09 -0.48 -2.86
C ALA A 377 16.34 -0.03 -1.42
N LEU A 378 17.61 0.04 -0.99
CA LEU A 378 17.93 0.58 0.33
C LEU A 378 17.65 2.07 0.45
N ILE A 379 17.74 2.84 -0.63
CA ILE A 379 17.41 4.28 -0.65
C ILE A 379 15.90 4.48 -0.50
N SER A 380 15.08 3.76 -1.27
CA SER A 380 13.62 3.84 -1.13
C SER A 380 13.15 3.31 0.23
N PHE A 381 13.84 2.32 0.80
CA PHE A 381 13.59 1.83 2.15
C PHE A 381 13.88 2.88 3.23
N ALA A 382 15.06 3.52 3.17
CA ALA A 382 15.44 4.58 4.09
C ALA A 382 14.42 5.73 4.06
N TRP A 383 14.03 6.15 2.85
CA TRP A 383 13.01 7.16 2.65
C TRP A 383 11.67 6.80 3.32
N MET A 384 11.18 5.57 3.11
CA MET A 384 9.92 5.12 3.71
C MET A 384 10.02 5.07 5.24
N CYS A 385 11.11 4.54 5.80
CA CYS A 385 11.32 4.50 7.25
C CYS A 385 11.28 5.91 7.86
N GLU A 386 11.87 6.90 7.19
CA GLU A 386 11.87 8.29 7.67
C GLU A 386 10.48 8.95 7.61
N GLN A 387 9.66 8.64 6.60
CA GLN A 387 8.29 9.18 6.52
C GLN A 387 7.38 8.60 7.62
N VAL A 388 7.71 7.40 8.09
CA VAL A 388 6.86 6.63 9.01
C VAL A 388 7.34 6.70 10.46
N ALA A 389 8.61 7.04 10.70
CA ALA A 389 9.20 7.14 12.04
C ALA A 389 8.49 8.07 13.04
N PRO A 390 7.79 9.15 12.63
CA PRO A 390 6.95 9.90 13.57
C PRO A 390 5.81 9.07 14.19
N TYR A 391 5.43 7.95 13.55
CA TYR A 391 4.28 7.13 13.90
C TYR A 391 4.64 5.69 14.28
N LEU A 392 5.82 5.18 13.93
CA LEU A 392 6.26 3.83 14.28
C LEU A 392 7.64 3.84 14.91
N GLN A 393 7.81 3.03 15.96
CA GLN A 393 9.12 2.72 16.50
C GLN A 393 9.74 1.55 15.75
N PHE A 394 10.99 1.73 15.32
CA PHE A 394 11.81 0.68 14.72
C PHE A 394 12.91 0.28 15.70
N VAL A 395 13.11 -1.03 15.89
CA VAL A 395 14.06 -1.63 16.86
C VAL A 395 13.78 -1.20 18.32
N GLU A 396 13.88 -2.12 19.27
CA GLU A 396 13.46 -1.84 20.67
C GLU A 396 14.30 -0.74 21.35
N ASP A 397 15.61 -0.68 21.06
CA ASP A 397 16.56 0.28 21.66
C ASP A 397 17.35 1.11 20.61
N GLY A 398 16.77 1.34 19.43
CA GLY A 398 17.46 1.92 18.28
C GLY A 398 16.95 3.30 17.85
N SER A 399 17.86 4.14 17.35
CA SER A 399 17.48 5.30 16.53
C SER A 399 17.34 4.87 15.06
N LEU A 400 16.68 5.69 14.23
CA LEU A 400 16.70 5.50 12.78
C LEU A 400 18.13 5.44 12.21
N GLY A 401 19.09 6.15 12.81
CA GLY A 401 20.49 6.06 12.43
C GLY A 401 21.10 4.68 12.71
N GLU A 402 20.75 4.04 13.83
CA GLU A 402 21.18 2.67 14.13
C GLU A 402 20.50 1.64 13.22
N LEU A 403 19.20 1.82 12.93
CA LEU A 403 18.52 1.01 11.92
C LEU A 403 19.24 1.13 10.57
N GLY A 404 19.63 2.35 10.18
CA GLY A 404 20.34 2.57 8.94
C GLY A 404 21.69 1.87 8.87
N LYS A 405 22.47 1.91 9.96
CA LYS A 405 23.73 1.15 10.08
C LYS A 405 23.49 -0.35 9.97
N SER A 406 22.49 -0.87 10.68
CA SER A 406 22.12 -2.29 10.62
C SER A 406 21.74 -2.70 9.20
N ALA A 407 20.88 -1.92 8.53
CA ALA A 407 20.40 -2.25 7.19
C ALA A 407 21.54 -2.26 6.15
N VAL A 408 22.49 -1.32 6.24
CA VAL A 408 23.71 -1.33 5.43
C VAL A 408 24.54 -2.59 5.71
N GLN A 409 24.74 -2.92 6.99
CA GLN A 409 25.53 -4.07 7.41
C GLN A 409 24.87 -5.39 6.99
N ASP A 410 23.56 -5.52 7.13
CA ASP A 410 22.78 -6.69 6.72
C ASP A 410 22.86 -6.91 5.21
N ARG A 411 22.75 -5.83 4.43
CA ARG A 411 23.01 -5.88 2.98
C ARG A 411 24.41 -6.41 2.70
N TYR A 412 25.43 -5.87 3.37
CA TYR A 412 26.81 -6.31 3.16
C TYR A 412 27.03 -7.78 3.54
N ASN A 413 26.49 -8.21 4.68
CA ASN A 413 26.58 -9.59 5.18
C ASN A 413 25.86 -10.58 4.27
N LEU A 414 24.73 -10.18 3.68
CA LEU A 414 24.00 -11.00 2.74
C LEU A 414 24.74 -11.12 1.40
N LEU A 415 25.24 -10.00 0.86
CA LEU A 415 25.73 -9.92 -0.50
C LEU A 415 27.21 -10.31 -0.65
N LYS A 416 28.06 -10.02 0.34
CA LYS A 416 29.50 -10.32 0.23
C LYS A 416 29.79 -11.82 0.06
N PRO A 417 29.23 -12.74 0.88
CA PRO A 417 29.47 -14.16 0.69
C PRO A 417 28.96 -14.66 -0.66
N LEU A 418 27.83 -14.11 -1.15
CA LEU A 418 27.31 -14.43 -2.47
C LEU A 418 28.30 -14.04 -3.57
N LEU A 419 28.84 -12.82 -3.52
CA LEU A 419 29.85 -12.36 -4.46
C LEU A 419 31.12 -13.21 -4.40
N THR A 420 31.62 -13.54 -3.21
CA THR A 420 32.80 -14.39 -3.04
C THR A 420 32.60 -15.78 -3.65
N ASN A 421 31.47 -16.44 -3.37
CA ASN A 421 31.17 -17.77 -3.90
C ASN A 421 31.06 -17.75 -5.43
N ILE A 422 30.41 -16.72 -5.97
CA ILE A 422 30.30 -16.49 -7.41
C ILE A 422 31.69 -16.30 -8.05
N GLN A 423 32.59 -15.56 -7.39
CA GLN A 423 33.97 -15.35 -7.87
C GLN A 423 34.80 -16.64 -7.81
N ASN A 424 34.57 -17.49 -6.80
CA ASN A 424 35.25 -18.76 -6.62
C ASN A 424 34.70 -19.89 -7.51
N GLY A 425 33.53 -19.69 -8.16
CA GLY A 425 32.88 -20.70 -8.99
C GLY A 425 32.08 -21.74 -8.21
N ASP A 426 31.81 -21.48 -6.93
CA ASP A 426 31.06 -22.36 -6.02
C ASP A 426 29.54 -22.15 -6.19
N GLU A 427 28.99 -22.67 -7.29
CA GLU A 427 27.59 -22.42 -7.73
C GLU A 427 26.55 -23.39 -7.13
N LYS A 428 26.94 -24.29 -6.22
CA LYS A 428 26.11 -25.44 -5.82
C LYS A 428 24.88 -25.12 -4.95
N ASP A 429 24.78 -23.92 -4.38
CA ASP A 429 23.77 -23.59 -3.37
C ASP A 429 22.63 -22.67 -3.85
N TYR A 430 22.51 -22.38 -5.15
CA TYR A 430 21.63 -21.31 -5.63
C TYR A 430 20.79 -21.70 -6.86
N GLY A 431 19.51 -21.99 -6.64
CA GLY A 431 18.48 -22.15 -7.70
C GLY A 431 18.57 -23.45 -8.53
N PRO A 432 17.55 -23.77 -9.35
CA PRO A 432 17.52 -25.01 -10.11
C PRO A 432 18.69 -25.01 -11.10
N GLY A 433 19.51 -26.07 -11.06
CA GLY A 433 20.84 -26.14 -11.65
C GLY A 433 20.99 -25.76 -13.15
N PRO A 434 22.23 -25.85 -13.68
CA PRO A 434 22.69 -25.19 -14.93
C PRO A 434 21.93 -25.52 -16.23
N LEU A 435 20.94 -26.41 -16.20
CA LEU A 435 20.08 -26.72 -17.32
C LEU A 435 18.93 -25.69 -17.49
N SER A 436 18.42 -25.12 -16.39
CA SER A 436 17.29 -24.16 -16.41
C SER A 436 17.71 -22.79 -16.96
N SER A 437 18.89 -22.29 -16.53
CA SER A 437 19.46 -21.01 -16.93
C SER A 437 19.86 -20.96 -18.41
N ARG A 438 20.21 -22.11 -19.01
CA ARG A 438 20.51 -22.22 -20.45
C ARG A 438 19.26 -22.10 -21.32
N ILE A 439 18.11 -22.54 -20.83
CA ILE A 439 16.83 -22.41 -21.55
C ILE A 439 16.38 -20.94 -21.52
N ALA A 440 16.44 -20.27 -20.35
CA ALA A 440 16.15 -18.84 -20.24
C ALA A 440 17.10 -17.96 -21.10
N ALA A 441 18.41 -18.25 -21.07
CA ALA A 441 19.41 -17.52 -21.84
C ALA A 441 19.33 -17.72 -23.37
N SER A 442 18.63 -18.76 -23.85
CA SER A 442 18.41 -19.00 -25.28
C SER A 442 17.19 -18.28 -25.85
N LEU A 443 16.36 -17.70 -24.98
CA LEU A 443 15.21 -16.87 -25.33
C LEU A 443 15.50 -15.35 -25.27
N ASP A 444 16.69 -14.96 -24.78
CA ASP A 444 17.15 -13.57 -24.70
C ASP A 444 17.65 -13.07 -26.08
N ARG A 445 16.84 -12.23 -26.74
CA ARG A 445 17.15 -11.60 -28.04
C ARG A 445 17.38 -10.08 -27.94
N THR A 446 17.64 -9.55 -26.75
CA THR A 446 17.62 -8.10 -26.45
C THR A 446 18.84 -7.31 -26.92
N GLY A 447 19.96 -7.98 -27.26
CA GLY A 447 21.19 -7.30 -27.67
C GLY A 447 21.90 -6.51 -26.56
N ILE A 448 21.44 -6.60 -25.31
CA ILE A 448 22.10 -6.04 -24.13
C ILE A 448 23.28 -6.96 -23.77
N LYS A 449 24.51 -6.43 -23.77
CA LYS A 449 25.68 -7.21 -23.38
C LYS A 449 25.53 -7.65 -21.92
N LYS A 450 25.50 -8.98 -21.72
CA LYS A 450 25.60 -9.63 -20.41
C LYS A 450 26.75 -8.99 -19.63
N ALA A 451 26.47 -8.42 -18.46
CA ALA A 451 27.52 -8.04 -17.55
C ALA A 451 28.26 -9.32 -17.13
N ASP A 452 29.55 -9.37 -17.41
CA ASP A 452 30.41 -10.45 -16.94
C ASP A 452 30.55 -10.31 -15.42
N VAL A 453 30.16 -11.35 -14.70
CA VAL A 453 30.04 -11.36 -13.25
C VAL A 453 31.41 -11.20 -12.58
N ARG A 454 32.47 -11.54 -13.31
CA ARG A 454 33.86 -11.27 -12.94
C ARG A 454 34.21 -9.78 -12.96
N LYS A 455 33.25 -8.92 -13.31
CA LYS A 455 33.39 -7.47 -13.49
C LYS A 455 32.28 -6.68 -12.81
N ILE A 456 31.53 -7.23 -11.83
CA ILE A 456 30.73 -6.36 -10.94
C ILE A 456 31.75 -5.47 -10.24
N PRO A 457 31.77 -4.16 -10.51
CA PRO A 457 32.82 -3.32 -9.96
C PRO A 457 32.69 -3.28 -8.43
N GLU A 458 33.80 -3.39 -7.68
CA GLU A 458 33.78 -3.38 -6.21
C GLU A 458 33.11 -2.10 -5.66
N GLU A 459 33.23 -0.99 -6.39
CA GLU A 459 32.55 0.27 -6.11
C GLU A 459 31.01 0.18 -6.15
N THR A 460 30.44 -0.89 -6.73
CA THR A 460 28.99 -1.18 -6.69
C THR A 460 28.55 -1.65 -5.31
N VAL A 461 29.44 -2.20 -4.48
CA VAL A 461 29.08 -2.59 -3.11
C VAL A 461 28.87 -1.36 -2.23
N SER A 462 29.62 -0.30 -2.53
CA SER A 462 29.69 0.95 -1.79
C SER A 462 29.13 2.12 -2.59
N GLY A 463 28.23 1.90 -3.56
CA GLY A 463 27.63 2.99 -4.35
C GLY A 463 26.34 3.54 -3.74
N TRP A 464 25.98 4.76 -4.15
CA TRP A 464 24.67 5.36 -3.87
C TRP A 464 23.90 5.60 -5.17
N ALA A 465 22.93 4.73 -5.48
CA ALA A 465 22.15 4.75 -6.71
C ALA A 465 22.99 4.68 -8.00
N THR A 466 24.21 4.14 -7.97
CA THR A 466 25.12 4.03 -9.13
C THR A 466 25.25 2.62 -9.68
N GLY A 467 24.69 1.61 -8.99
CA GLY A 467 24.69 0.23 -9.47
C GLY A 467 23.96 0.05 -10.81
N PRO A 468 24.26 -1.03 -11.56
CA PRO A 468 23.64 -1.27 -12.86
C PRO A 468 22.12 -1.49 -12.70
N ILE A 469 21.33 -0.78 -13.49
CA ILE A 469 19.89 -1.07 -13.62
C ILE A 469 19.78 -2.19 -14.63
N VAL A 470 19.29 -3.33 -14.17
CA VAL A 470 19.14 -4.53 -14.97
C VAL A 470 17.67 -4.65 -15.32
N ASP A 471 17.40 -4.62 -16.61
CA ASP A 471 16.07 -4.77 -17.14
C ASP A 471 15.80 -6.26 -17.42
N SER A 472 14.87 -6.85 -16.68
CA SER A 472 14.45 -8.24 -16.85
C SER A 472 13.37 -8.43 -17.93
N PHE A 473 13.20 -7.46 -18.85
CA PHE A 473 12.29 -7.54 -19.98
C PHE A 473 12.61 -8.71 -20.91
N THR A 474 12.00 -9.87 -20.62
CA THR A 474 12.24 -11.14 -21.31
C THR A 474 10.92 -11.83 -21.69
N GLY A 475 10.97 -12.65 -22.75
CA GLY A 475 9.91 -13.60 -23.12
C GLY A 475 8.52 -12.96 -23.29
N ALA A 476 7.55 -13.46 -22.50
CA ALA A 476 6.14 -13.08 -22.59
C ALA A 476 5.86 -11.59 -22.31
N MET A 477 6.75 -10.89 -21.60
CA MET A 477 6.59 -9.45 -21.32
C MET A 477 6.72 -8.58 -22.57
N ILE A 478 7.49 -9.03 -23.58
CA ILE A 478 7.61 -8.34 -24.87
C ILE A 478 6.25 -8.26 -25.58
N ALA A 479 5.42 -9.31 -25.45
CA ALA A 479 4.08 -9.33 -26.03
C ALA A 479 3.13 -8.31 -25.37
N GLY A 480 3.41 -7.88 -24.15
CA GLY A 480 2.66 -6.84 -23.44
C GLY A 480 2.98 -5.40 -23.91
N GLY A 481 4.06 -5.21 -24.67
CA GLY A 481 4.50 -3.90 -25.13
C GLY A 481 5.30 -3.10 -24.09
N SER A 482 5.79 -1.94 -24.52
CA SER A 482 6.59 -1.02 -23.69
C SER A 482 5.99 0.39 -23.71
N VAL A 483 5.83 0.96 -22.52
CA VAL A 483 5.35 2.32 -22.29
C VAL A 483 6.24 2.95 -21.23
N ASP A 484 7.02 3.97 -21.62
CA ASP A 484 7.86 4.71 -20.67
C ASP A 484 6.98 5.48 -19.67
N ARG A 485 7.37 5.51 -18.41
CA ARG A 485 6.69 6.33 -17.39
C ARG A 485 6.91 7.82 -17.62
N VAL A 486 5.92 8.62 -17.25
CA VAL A 486 5.83 10.05 -17.60
C VAL A 486 5.46 10.91 -16.39
N PRO A 487 6.40 11.14 -15.45
CA PRO A 487 6.16 11.97 -14.27
C PRO A 487 5.42 13.28 -14.60
N GLY A 488 4.42 13.63 -13.81
CA GLY A 488 3.58 14.82 -13.97
C GLY A 488 2.54 14.75 -15.10
N ASN A 489 2.34 13.59 -15.76
CA ASN A 489 1.28 13.41 -16.78
C ASN A 489 0.19 12.42 -16.35
N TYR A 490 0.07 12.13 -15.06
CA TYR A 490 -0.91 11.19 -14.52
C TYR A 490 -2.20 11.86 -14.01
N THR A 491 -2.45 13.13 -14.32
CA THR A 491 -3.62 13.85 -13.80
C THR A 491 -4.94 13.53 -14.51
N LYS A 492 -4.90 12.70 -15.57
CA LYS A 492 -6.05 12.38 -16.42
C LYS A 492 -6.28 10.87 -16.53
N ASP A 493 -7.54 10.48 -16.65
CA ASP A 493 -7.91 9.11 -16.97
C ASP A 493 -7.76 8.78 -18.48
N ASP A 494 -8.00 7.52 -18.85
CA ASP A 494 -7.95 7.03 -20.25
C ASP A 494 -8.93 7.77 -21.19
N LYS A 495 -9.92 8.47 -20.64
CA LYS A 495 -10.91 9.28 -21.38
C LYS A 495 -10.54 10.77 -21.41
N GLY A 496 -9.39 11.15 -20.85
CA GLY A 496 -8.88 12.51 -20.80
C GLY A 496 -9.52 13.40 -19.73
N ARG A 497 -10.29 12.83 -18.79
CA ARG A 497 -10.93 13.57 -17.68
C ARG A 497 -9.91 13.81 -16.58
N GLU A 498 -9.87 15.02 -16.03
CA GLU A 498 -9.02 15.33 -14.87
C GLU A 498 -9.51 14.53 -13.65
N ILE A 499 -8.60 13.75 -13.05
CA ILE A 499 -8.88 12.88 -11.89
C ILE A 499 -8.21 13.39 -10.60
N GLY A 500 -7.25 14.30 -10.71
CA GLY A 500 -6.73 15.09 -9.60
C GLY A 500 -5.21 15.18 -9.54
N ASP A 501 -4.74 15.95 -8.56
CA ASP A 501 -3.32 16.22 -8.36
C ASP A 501 -2.62 15.00 -7.76
N THR A 502 -1.41 14.71 -8.25
CA THR A 502 -0.62 13.55 -7.85
C THR A 502 0.49 13.88 -6.85
N TYR A 503 0.82 15.17 -6.60
CA TYR A 503 1.85 15.58 -5.63
C TYR A 503 3.18 14.81 -5.79
N GLU A 504 3.60 14.63 -7.04
CA GLU A 504 4.81 13.92 -7.40
C GLU A 504 6.07 14.73 -7.04
N MET A 505 7.12 14.04 -6.60
CA MET A 505 8.47 14.58 -6.42
C MET A 505 9.51 13.66 -7.06
N ILE A 506 10.69 14.18 -7.40
CA ILE A 506 11.81 13.37 -7.89
C ILE A 506 12.88 13.28 -6.81
N HIS A 507 13.35 12.08 -6.48
CA HIS A 507 14.41 11.92 -5.48
C HIS A 507 15.77 12.44 -5.99
N PRO A 508 16.57 13.15 -5.17
CA PRO A 508 17.84 13.75 -5.61
C PRO A 508 18.88 12.72 -6.06
N CYS A 509 18.74 11.45 -5.67
CA CYS A 509 19.59 10.37 -6.17
C CYS A 509 19.47 10.15 -7.69
N VAL A 510 18.36 10.58 -8.34
CA VAL A 510 18.22 10.58 -9.80
C VAL A 510 19.26 11.52 -10.42
N LYS A 511 19.33 12.77 -9.93
CA LYS A 511 20.31 13.75 -10.41
C LYS A 511 21.73 13.29 -10.10
N TYR A 512 21.96 12.72 -8.92
CA TYR A 512 23.25 12.15 -8.56
C TYR A 512 23.70 11.09 -9.57
N ARG A 513 22.83 10.09 -9.85
CA ARG A 513 23.10 9.04 -10.82
C ARG A 513 23.40 9.60 -12.21
N MET A 514 22.61 10.57 -12.70
CA MET A 514 22.87 11.23 -13.99
C MET A 514 24.23 11.93 -14.05
N SER A 515 24.72 12.47 -12.93
CA SER A 515 26.06 13.10 -12.85
C SER A 515 27.20 12.08 -12.86
N LYS A 516 26.95 10.88 -12.33
CA LYS A 516 27.94 9.80 -12.21
C LYS A 516 28.01 8.88 -13.42
N ILE A 517 26.89 8.72 -14.11
CA ILE A 517 26.75 7.80 -15.23
C ILE A 517 26.28 8.61 -16.43
N PRO A 518 27.19 9.19 -17.25
CA PRO A 518 26.82 10.03 -18.39
C PRO A 518 25.94 9.33 -19.44
N SER A 519 25.98 8.00 -19.49
CA SER A 519 25.11 7.18 -20.33
C SER A 519 23.70 7.03 -19.78
N TYR A 520 23.47 7.27 -18.49
CA TYR A 520 22.16 7.22 -17.87
C TYR A 520 21.36 8.48 -18.21
N LYS A 521 20.45 8.32 -19.17
CA LYS A 521 19.53 9.36 -19.63
C LYS A 521 18.10 8.83 -19.50
N PRO A 522 17.46 8.96 -18.31
CA PRO A 522 16.16 8.36 -18.06
C PRO A 522 15.14 8.90 -19.07
N LYS A 523 14.47 8.00 -19.79
CA LYS A 523 13.53 8.38 -20.84
C LYS A 523 12.36 9.18 -20.28
N ALA A 524 11.92 8.85 -19.06
CA ALA A 524 10.88 9.54 -18.32
C ALA A 524 11.16 11.05 -18.15
N LEU A 525 12.43 11.45 -18.04
CA LEU A 525 12.83 12.85 -17.88
C LEU A 525 13.31 13.51 -19.18
N ARG A 526 13.03 12.92 -20.35
CA ARG A 526 13.41 13.53 -21.62
C ARG A 526 12.72 14.88 -21.79
N GLY A 527 13.53 15.92 -21.96
CA GLY A 527 13.08 17.31 -22.13
C GLY A 527 12.78 18.04 -20.83
N PHE A 528 13.05 17.42 -19.67
CA PHE A 528 13.04 18.14 -18.40
C PHE A 528 14.36 18.87 -18.17
N GLU A 529 14.25 20.08 -17.61
CA GLU A 529 15.37 20.88 -17.11
C GLU A 529 15.28 20.96 -15.58
N ARG A 530 16.42 20.82 -14.90
CA ARG A 530 16.50 20.93 -13.44
C ARG A 530 17.05 22.30 -13.06
N THR A 531 16.28 23.10 -12.35
CA THR A 531 16.66 24.46 -11.92
C THR A 531 16.50 24.61 -10.41
N ALA A 532 17.26 25.52 -9.80
CA ALA A 532 17.12 25.83 -8.38
C ALA A 532 15.84 26.66 -8.16
N ASP A 533 15.12 26.36 -7.08
CA ASP A 533 13.98 27.12 -6.57
C ASP A 533 14.39 27.67 -5.18
N GLU A 534 14.73 28.96 -5.13
CA GLU A 534 15.38 29.59 -3.97
C GLU A 534 14.60 29.33 -2.66
N GLY A 535 15.23 28.68 -1.69
CA GLY A 535 14.64 28.34 -0.39
C GLY A 535 13.67 27.16 -0.42
N LYS A 536 13.56 26.45 -1.55
CA LYS A 536 12.70 25.27 -1.74
C LYS A 536 13.43 24.07 -2.36
N GLY A 537 14.71 24.21 -2.67
CA GLY A 537 15.53 23.17 -3.28
C GLY A 537 15.55 23.26 -4.80
N TYR A 538 15.17 22.18 -5.50
CA TYR A 538 15.24 22.10 -6.96
C TYR A 538 13.90 21.70 -7.56
N VAL A 539 13.67 22.08 -8.81
CA VAL A 539 12.48 21.71 -9.57
C VAL A 539 12.86 21.22 -10.96
N TRP A 540 12.15 20.19 -11.43
CA TRP A 540 12.25 19.65 -12.78
C TRP A 540 11.10 20.19 -13.62
N THR A 541 11.42 20.85 -14.74
CA THR A 541 10.44 21.54 -15.59
C THR A 541 10.46 21.05 -17.03
N LYS A 542 9.29 20.76 -17.60
CA LYS A 542 9.09 20.43 -19.02
C LYS A 542 7.80 21.06 -19.53
N GLY A 543 7.91 22.13 -20.31
CA GLY A 543 6.75 22.92 -20.72
C GLY A 543 6.00 23.44 -19.49
N ASN A 544 4.73 23.04 -19.33
CA ASN A 544 3.91 23.42 -18.18
C ASN A 544 4.04 22.47 -16.97
N ILE A 545 4.75 21.35 -17.12
CA ILE A 545 4.92 20.36 -16.06
C ILE A 545 6.04 20.84 -15.14
N LYS A 546 5.76 20.90 -13.84
CA LYS A 546 6.73 21.22 -12.78
C LYS A 546 6.66 20.13 -11.71
N ILE A 547 7.80 19.52 -11.41
CA ILE A 547 7.91 18.45 -10.41
C ILE A 547 9.03 18.83 -9.44
N PRO A 548 8.72 19.11 -8.17
CA PRO A 548 9.75 19.44 -7.19
C PRO A 548 10.68 18.25 -6.94
N GLU A 549 11.93 18.53 -6.58
CA GLU A 549 12.87 17.55 -6.08
C GLU A 549 12.61 17.30 -4.59
N PHE A 550 12.61 16.03 -4.17
CA PHE A 550 12.46 15.66 -2.76
C PHE A 550 13.65 16.17 -1.93
N VAL A 551 13.36 16.68 -0.74
CA VAL A 551 14.38 17.21 0.17
C VAL A 551 14.71 16.19 1.24
N ILE A 552 15.95 15.69 1.24
CA ILE A 552 16.49 14.87 2.34
C ILE A 552 16.93 15.82 3.46
N LYS A 553 16.16 15.85 4.55
CA LYS A 553 16.37 16.78 5.68
C LYS A 553 17.73 16.50 6.34
N THR A 554 18.25 17.49 7.06
CA THR A 554 19.51 17.33 7.83
C THR A 554 19.38 16.27 8.93
N GLY A 555 18.18 16.08 9.47
CA GLY A 555 17.85 15.05 10.47
C GLY A 555 17.53 13.66 9.90
N ASP A 556 17.49 13.48 8.58
CA ASP A 556 17.21 12.21 7.90
C ASP A 556 18.44 11.28 7.99
N ALA A 557 18.68 10.77 9.20
CA ALA A 557 19.90 10.07 9.57
C ALA A 557 20.09 8.77 8.79
N PHE A 558 19.00 8.08 8.40
CA PHE A 558 19.09 6.84 7.65
C PHE A 558 19.48 7.14 6.20
N SER A 559 18.73 8.00 5.51
CA SER A 559 19.01 8.37 4.13
C SER A 559 20.42 8.95 3.96
N ARG A 560 20.85 9.81 4.90
CA ARG A 560 22.21 10.35 4.93
C ARG A 560 23.26 9.28 5.21
N HIS A 561 23.02 8.36 6.15
CA HIS A 561 23.96 7.27 6.42
C HIS A 561 24.18 6.36 5.19
N VAL A 562 23.11 6.05 4.45
CA VAL A 562 23.18 5.26 3.21
C VAL A 562 24.01 6.00 2.14
N ALA A 563 23.82 7.31 2.00
CA ALA A 563 24.64 8.13 1.10
C ALA A 563 26.11 8.24 1.56
N GLU A 564 26.37 8.27 2.86
CA GLU A 564 27.73 8.33 3.42
C GLU A 564 28.56 7.08 3.21
N GLN A 565 27.92 5.95 2.87
CA GLN A 565 28.65 4.74 2.47
C GLN A 565 29.23 4.84 1.06
N ASP A 566 28.88 5.88 0.31
CA ASP A 566 29.32 6.03 -1.06
C ASP A 566 30.85 6.18 -1.17
N ARG A 567 31.50 5.29 -1.91
CA ARG A 567 32.93 5.35 -2.22
C ARG A 567 33.21 5.42 -3.73
N SER A 568 32.18 5.72 -4.53
CA SER A 568 32.29 5.89 -5.99
C SER A 568 33.33 6.97 -6.36
N ALA A 569 34.06 6.76 -7.46
CA ALA A 569 35.04 7.73 -7.95
C ALA A 569 34.39 9.05 -8.46
N GLY A 570 35.13 10.16 -8.36
CA GLY A 570 34.72 11.48 -8.91
C GLY A 570 33.77 12.31 -8.04
N GLY A 571 33.87 12.20 -6.70
CA GLY A 571 32.98 12.84 -5.71
C GLY A 571 32.04 11.82 -5.06
N ASN A 572 31.65 11.99 -3.80
CA ASN A 572 30.77 11.05 -3.10
C ASN A 572 29.37 11.64 -2.90
N ALA A 573 28.39 10.78 -2.61
CA ALA A 573 27.02 11.19 -2.36
C ALA A 573 26.87 12.14 -1.16
N ARG A 574 27.74 12.03 -0.13
CA ARG A 574 27.72 12.93 1.02
C ARG A 574 27.98 14.39 0.61
N ASP A 575 28.96 14.63 -0.25
CA ASP A 575 29.28 15.98 -0.71
C ASP A 575 28.22 16.51 -1.69
N PHE A 576 27.60 15.62 -2.48
CA PHE A 576 26.43 15.97 -3.28
C PHE A 576 25.25 16.41 -2.40
N LEU A 577 24.93 15.68 -1.33
CA LEU A 577 23.87 16.06 -0.39
C LEU A 577 24.17 17.41 0.28
N LYS A 578 25.42 17.66 0.70
CA LYS A 578 25.80 18.99 1.22
C LYS A 578 25.61 20.10 0.20
N SER A 579 25.84 19.84 -1.09
CA SER A 579 25.66 20.86 -2.12
C SER A 579 24.19 21.26 -2.30
N ILE A 580 23.27 20.30 -2.21
CA ILE A 580 21.82 20.59 -2.31
C ILE A 580 21.28 21.24 -1.03
N ASP A 581 21.87 20.94 0.14
CA ASP A 581 21.52 21.59 1.42
C ASP A 581 21.77 23.10 1.41
N THR A 582 22.64 23.62 0.53
CA THR A 582 22.89 25.07 0.42
C THR A 582 21.82 25.83 -0.38
N VAL A 583 20.89 25.10 -1.01
CA VAL A 583 19.83 25.67 -1.87
C VAL A 583 18.46 25.67 -1.17
N VAL A 584 18.28 24.75 -0.21
CA VAL A 584 17.13 24.65 0.70
C VAL A 584 17.41 25.53 1.92
#